data_AF-A0A9D6M9E2-F1
#
_entry.id   AF-A0A9D6M9E2-F1
#
_cell.length_a   1.000
_cell.length_b   1.000
_cell.length_c   1.000
_cell.angle_alpha   90.00
_cell.angle_beta   90.00
_cell.angle_gamma   90.00
#
_symmetry.space_group_name_H-M   'P 1'
#
loop_
_entity.id
_entity.type
_entity.pdbx_description
1 polymer ?
#
loop_
_entity_poly.entity_id
_entity_poly.type
_entity_poly.pdbx_seq_one_letter_code
_entity_poly.pdbx_strand_id
1 'polypeptide(L)'
;MTNELRTPEDYELFIYSLIEQFPSIKRSTIAFIRRGRTLARVAGELYFEQDVRLVVRQRIIYERLGAVIDEYGYEIRRGEEKLGWYDPQPHPDDPTLQSTYPHHKHVPPDIKHNRVPAPDMSFTRPNLPALIREIDDLLRKQADESRSGR
;
A
#
# COMPACT_ATOMS: atom_id res chain seq x y z
N MET A 1 20.19 7.22 0.67
CA MET A 1 18.79 6.80 0.46
C MET A 1 18.80 5.91 -0.76
N THR A 2 18.47 4.63 -0.62
CA THR A 2 18.21 3.76 -1.76
C THR A 2 17.00 4.33 -2.51
N ASN A 3 17.08 4.38 -3.84
CA ASN A 3 15.91 4.62 -4.67
C ASN A 3 15.43 3.24 -5.11
N GLU A 4 14.45 2.69 -4.42
CA GLU A 4 13.94 1.35 -4.68
C GLU A 4 13.31 1.23 -6.08
N LEU A 5 12.89 2.35 -6.67
CA LEU A 5 12.32 2.40 -8.02
C LEU A 5 13.36 2.75 -9.10
N ARG A 6 14.66 2.65 -8.80
CA ARG A 6 15.72 2.92 -9.79
C ARG A 6 15.74 1.90 -10.93
N THR A 7 15.51 0.63 -10.64
CA THR A 7 15.40 -0.45 -11.63
C THR A 7 14.30 -1.43 -11.22
N PRO A 8 13.74 -2.23 -12.13
CA PRO A 8 12.81 -3.29 -11.72
C PRO A 8 13.45 -4.30 -10.75
N GLU A 9 14.75 -4.58 -10.87
CA GLU A 9 15.48 -5.45 -9.95
C GLU A 9 15.62 -4.84 -8.55
N ASP A 10 15.88 -3.53 -8.46
CA ASP A 10 15.93 -2.82 -7.18
C ASP A 10 14.56 -2.88 -6.48
N TYR A 11 13.47 -2.72 -7.24
CA TYR A 11 12.12 -2.74 -6.68
C TYR A 11 11.67 -4.15 -6.28
N GLU A 12 12.04 -5.15 -7.07
CA GLU A 12 11.82 -6.57 -6.75
C GLU A 12 12.57 -6.97 -5.47
N LEU A 13 13.85 -6.60 -5.35
CA LEU A 13 14.63 -6.85 -4.14
C LEU A 13 14.02 -6.14 -2.93
N PHE A 14 13.58 -4.89 -3.11
CA PHE A 14 12.88 -4.15 -2.07
C PHE A 14 11.62 -4.89 -1.57
N ILE A 15 10.78 -5.37 -2.48
CA ILE A 15 9.55 -6.10 -2.12
C ILE A 15 9.87 -7.38 -1.32
N TYR A 16 10.89 -8.13 -1.73
CA TYR A 16 11.25 -9.38 -1.04
C TYR A 16 11.96 -9.16 0.30
N SER A 17 12.57 -8.00 0.52
CA SER A 17 13.18 -7.63 1.81
C SER A 17 12.22 -6.98 2.80
N LEU A 18 10.93 -6.79 2.45
CA LEU A 18 9.95 -6.16 3.35
C LEU A 18 9.86 -6.85 4.72
N ILE A 19 9.88 -8.19 4.76
CA ILE A 19 9.76 -8.92 6.03
C ILE A 19 10.97 -8.71 6.95
N GLU A 20 12.14 -8.46 6.38
CA GLU A 20 13.37 -8.17 7.13
C GLU A 20 13.38 -6.72 7.65
N GLN A 21 12.78 -5.81 6.88
CA GLN A 21 12.71 -4.38 7.23
C GLN A 21 11.58 -4.04 8.21
N PHE A 22 10.49 -4.82 8.19
CA PHE A 22 9.28 -4.55 8.97
C PHE A 22 8.90 -5.77 9.82
N PRO A 23 9.33 -5.82 11.09
CA PRO A 23 9.08 -6.97 11.99
C PRO A 23 7.59 -7.28 12.26
N SER A 24 6.68 -6.35 11.95
CA SER A 24 5.24 -6.55 12.07
C SER A 24 4.67 -7.48 11.00
N ILE A 25 5.35 -7.62 9.85
CA ILE A 25 4.96 -8.56 8.80
C ILE A 25 5.27 -9.98 9.27
N LYS A 26 4.23 -10.81 9.36
CA LYS A 26 4.31 -12.22 9.76
C LYS A 26 4.51 -13.15 8.57
N ARG A 27 3.99 -12.75 7.42
CA ARG A 27 4.11 -13.51 6.17
C ARG A 27 3.91 -12.57 4.98
N SER A 28 4.59 -12.85 3.88
CA SER A 28 4.38 -12.20 2.59
C SER A 28 4.09 -13.24 1.52
N THR A 29 3.12 -12.95 0.65
CA THR A 29 2.92 -13.66 -0.63
C THR A 29 3.11 -12.72 -1.82
N ILE A 30 3.59 -11.50 -1.59
CA ILE A 30 3.82 -10.55 -2.66
C ILE A 30 4.85 -11.12 -3.62
N ALA A 31 4.49 -11.15 -4.90
CA ALA A 31 5.36 -11.54 -5.99
C ALA A 31 5.54 -10.38 -6.97
N PHE A 32 6.77 -10.19 -7.45
CA PHE A 32 7.07 -9.36 -8.60
C PHE A 32 7.02 -10.21 -9.88
N ILE A 33 5.99 -10.01 -10.71
CA ILE A 33 5.71 -10.84 -11.87
C ILE A 33 5.97 -10.04 -13.14
N ARG A 34 7.10 -10.31 -13.79
CA ARG A 34 7.44 -9.72 -15.10
C ARG A 34 6.42 -10.16 -16.16
N ARG A 35 5.87 -9.18 -16.90
CA ARG A 35 4.92 -9.39 -18.00
C ARG A 35 5.48 -9.00 -19.36
N GLY A 36 6.73 -8.54 -19.40
CA GLY A 36 7.44 -8.19 -20.61
C GLY A 36 8.72 -7.43 -20.30
N ARG A 37 9.25 -6.76 -21.34
CA ARG A 37 10.51 -6.00 -21.23
C ARG A 37 10.38 -4.70 -20.45
N THR A 38 9.16 -4.17 -20.30
CA THR A 38 8.90 -2.84 -19.72
C THR A 38 7.77 -2.83 -18.70
N LEU A 39 7.22 -4.00 -18.35
CA LEU A 39 6.02 -4.10 -17.51
C LEU A 39 6.14 -5.28 -16.55
N ALA A 40 5.83 -5.01 -15.27
CA ALA A 40 5.61 -6.03 -14.26
C ALA A 40 4.34 -5.75 -13.47
N ARG A 41 3.82 -6.80 -12.83
CA ARG A 41 2.76 -6.70 -11.82
C ARG A 41 3.32 -7.09 -10.47
N VAL A 42 2.98 -6.33 -9.45
CA VAL A 42 3.25 -6.70 -8.06
C VAL A 42 1.93 -7.05 -7.41
N ALA A 43 1.79 -8.29 -6.95
CA ALA A 43 0.53 -8.74 -6.40
C ALA A 43 0.76 -9.78 -5.30
N GLY A 44 -0.13 -9.78 -4.31
CA GLY A 44 -0.13 -10.71 -3.20
C GLY A 44 -0.62 -10.03 -1.93
N GLU A 45 -0.27 -10.59 -0.78
CA GLU A 45 -0.74 -10.13 0.52
C GLU A 45 0.41 -10.07 1.52
N LEU A 46 0.39 -9.07 2.39
CA LEU A 46 1.16 -9.05 3.63
C LEU A 46 0.21 -9.39 4.78
N TYR A 47 0.65 -10.28 5.66
CA TYR A 47 -0.11 -10.71 6.82
C TYR A 47 0.55 -10.16 8.07
N PHE A 48 -0.27 -9.67 8.99
CA PHE A 48 0.12 -9.10 10.26
C PHE A 48 -0.57 -9.85 11.40
N GLU A 49 -0.29 -9.46 12.63
CA GLU A 49 -1.04 -9.95 13.80
C GLU A 49 -2.52 -9.55 13.75
N GLN A 50 -3.32 -10.14 14.64
CA GLN A 50 -4.74 -9.79 14.83
C GLN A 50 -5.59 -9.92 13.55
N ASP A 51 -5.22 -10.86 12.69
CA ASP A 51 -5.88 -11.18 11.41
C ASP A 51 -5.94 -9.99 10.43
N VAL A 52 -5.02 -9.04 10.56
CA VAL A 52 -4.89 -7.92 9.63
C VAL A 52 -4.09 -8.36 8.40
N ARG A 53 -4.59 -8.04 7.20
CA ARG A 53 -3.91 -8.26 5.93
C ARG A 53 -3.93 -7.02 5.03
N LEU A 54 -2.81 -6.77 4.36
CA LEU A 54 -2.70 -5.81 3.28
C LEU A 54 -2.72 -6.56 1.95
N VAL A 55 -3.78 -6.39 1.16
CA VAL A 55 -3.85 -6.90 -0.22
C VAL A 55 -3.20 -5.88 -1.14
N VAL A 56 -2.21 -6.31 -1.91
CA VAL A 56 -1.42 -5.45 -2.79
C VAL A 56 -1.68 -5.79 -4.24
N ARG A 57 -1.95 -4.75 -5.05
CA ARG A 57 -1.94 -4.81 -6.51
C ARG A 57 -1.23 -3.57 -7.04
N GLN A 58 -0.18 -3.75 -7.82
CA GLN A 58 0.48 -2.66 -8.53
C GLN A 58 0.79 -3.07 -9.96
N ARG A 59 0.82 -2.07 -10.84
CA ARG A 59 1.40 -2.15 -12.18
C ARG A 59 2.66 -1.29 -12.17
N ILE A 60 3.80 -1.90 -12.48
CA ILE A 60 5.09 -1.23 -12.54
C ILE A 60 5.51 -1.15 -14.00
N ILE A 61 5.71 0.07 -14.49
CA ILE A 61 6.31 0.32 -15.81
C ILE A 61 7.76 0.70 -15.59
N TYR A 62 8.65 0.17 -16.43
CA TYR A 62 10.08 0.47 -16.34
C TYR A 62 10.70 0.58 -17.73
N GLU A 63 11.54 1.60 -17.88
CA GLU A 63 12.34 1.85 -19.08
C GLU A 63 13.77 2.26 -18.68
N ARG A 64 14.52 2.90 -19.60
CA ARG A 64 15.92 3.28 -19.35
C ARG A 64 16.09 4.27 -18.18
N LEU A 65 15.05 5.03 -17.84
CA LEU A 65 15.09 6.08 -16.82
C LEU A 65 14.62 5.62 -15.43
N GLY A 66 14.28 4.35 -15.27
CA GLY A 66 13.87 3.73 -14.01
C GLY A 66 12.47 3.14 -14.04
N ALA A 67 12.00 2.71 -12.88
CA ALA A 67 10.68 2.13 -12.67
C ALA A 67 9.73 3.16 -12.04
N VAL A 68 8.45 3.06 -12.38
CA VAL A 68 7.37 3.85 -11.76
C VAL A 68 6.19 2.94 -11.46
N ILE A 69 5.43 3.30 -10.43
CA ILE A 69 4.10 2.75 -10.23
C ILE A 69 3.19 3.48 -11.21
N ASP A 70 2.59 2.74 -12.13
CA ASP A 70 1.66 3.29 -13.12
C ASP A 70 0.20 3.13 -12.67
N GLU A 71 -0.09 2.09 -11.88
CA GLU A 71 -1.39 1.85 -11.28
C GLU A 71 -1.19 1.12 -9.95
N TYR A 72 -2.06 1.37 -8.98
CA TYR A 72 -2.08 0.60 -7.74
C TYR A 72 -3.50 0.44 -7.19
N GLY A 73 -3.65 -0.57 -6.34
CA GLY A 73 -4.77 -0.75 -5.44
C GLY A 73 -4.28 -1.46 -4.18
N TYR A 74 -4.56 -0.89 -3.01
CA TYR A 74 -4.19 -1.48 -1.72
C TYR A 74 -5.43 -1.62 -0.86
N GLU A 75 -5.71 -2.81 -0.32
CA GLU A 75 -6.83 -3.02 0.60
C GLU A 75 -6.31 -3.44 1.98
N ILE A 76 -6.73 -2.74 3.02
CA ILE A 76 -6.47 -3.12 4.42
C ILE A 76 -7.71 -3.87 4.92
N ARG A 77 -7.51 -5.10 5.38
CA ARG A 77 -8.59 -5.98 5.84
C ARG A 77 -8.28 -6.56 7.21
N ARG A 78 -9.31 -6.89 7.96
CA ARG A 78 -9.24 -7.69 9.19
C ARG A 78 -10.25 -8.82 9.10
N GLY A 79 -9.78 -10.06 8.99
CA GLY A 79 -10.65 -11.16 8.59
C GLY A 79 -11.41 -10.79 7.32
N GLU A 80 -12.73 -10.92 7.34
CA GLU A 80 -13.55 -10.57 6.18
C GLU A 80 -13.88 -9.07 6.07
N GLU A 81 -13.64 -8.29 7.12
CA GLU A 81 -13.91 -6.86 7.14
C GLU A 81 -12.88 -6.07 6.33
N LYS A 82 -13.35 -5.13 5.51
CA LYS A 82 -12.51 -4.16 4.82
C LYS A 82 -12.43 -2.88 5.64
N LEU A 83 -11.25 -2.58 6.17
CA LEU A 83 -11.00 -1.40 7.01
C LEU A 83 -10.72 -0.14 6.18
N GLY A 84 -10.19 -0.30 4.98
CA GLY A 84 -9.85 0.80 4.09
C GLY A 84 -9.29 0.30 2.77
N TRP A 85 -9.28 1.15 1.75
CA TRP A 85 -8.45 0.91 0.57
C TRP A 85 -7.92 2.21 -0.03
N TYR A 86 -6.92 2.07 -0.88
CA TYR A 86 -6.29 3.15 -1.61
C TYR A 86 -6.30 2.84 -3.09
N ASP A 87 -6.65 3.82 -3.91
CA ASP A 87 -6.53 3.76 -5.36
C ASP A 87 -6.26 5.17 -5.92
N PRO A 88 -5.81 5.26 -7.19
CA PRO A 88 -5.57 6.54 -7.84
C PRO A 88 -6.69 6.91 -8.83
N GLN A 89 -7.94 6.47 -8.63
CA GLN A 89 -9.04 6.88 -9.51
C GLN A 89 -9.22 8.42 -9.42
N PRO A 90 -9.11 9.16 -10.53
CA PRO A 90 -9.23 10.62 -10.48
C PRO A 90 -10.62 11.09 -10.06
N HIS A 91 -10.65 12.09 -9.17
CA HIS A 91 -11.86 12.81 -8.76
C HIS A 91 -11.63 14.32 -8.92
N PRO A 92 -11.56 14.84 -10.17
CA PRO A 92 -11.19 16.24 -10.43
C PRO A 92 -12.20 17.25 -9.85
N ASP A 93 -13.47 16.87 -9.74
CA ASP A 93 -14.54 17.75 -9.25
C ASP A 93 -14.67 17.74 -7.71
N ASP A 94 -13.88 16.93 -7.01
CA ASP A 94 -13.86 16.91 -5.55
C ASP A 94 -12.73 17.81 -5.02
N PRO A 95 -13.03 19.02 -4.51
CA PRO A 95 -12.02 19.93 -3.99
C PRO A 95 -11.30 19.38 -2.75
N THR A 96 -11.92 18.45 -2.01
CA THR A 96 -11.35 17.92 -0.77
C THR A 96 -10.18 16.97 -1.02
N LEU A 97 -10.08 16.40 -2.23
CA LEU A 97 -9.05 15.44 -2.62
C LEU A 97 -7.91 16.06 -3.45
N GLN A 98 -8.01 17.33 -3.82
CA GLN A 98 -7.06 17.98 -4.73
C GLN A 98 -5.63 18.05 -4.18
N SER A 99 -5.48 18.11 -2.85
CA SER A 99 -4.17 18.17 -2.19
C SER A 99 -3.29 16.95 -2.47
N THR A 100 -3.89 15.82 -2.85
CA THR A 100 -3.19 14.57 -3.12
C THR A 100 -3.58 13.96 -4.45
N TYR A 101 -4.18 14.73 -5.37
CA TYR A 101 -4.68 14.23 -6.65
C TYR A 101 -3.60 13.41 -7.41
N PRO A 102 -3.93 12.21 -7.93
CA PRO A 102 -5.23 11.52 -7.88
C PRO A 102 -5.40 10.58 -6.67
N HIS A 103 -4.40 10.55 -5.77
CA HIS A 103 -4.30 9.60 -4.69
C HIS A 103 -5.29 9.89 -3.57
N HIS A 104 -6.05 8.88 -3.19
CA HIS A 104 -6.97 8.98 -2.06
C HIS A 104 -7.13 7.63 -1.37
N LYS A 105 -7.75 7.69 -0.19
CA LYS A 105 -8.10 6.54 0.62
C LYS A 105 -9.59 6.52 0.85
N HIS A 106 -10.17 5.35 0.78
CA HIS A 106 -11.53 5.04 1.19
C HIS A 106 -11.57 4.52 2.63
N VAL A 107 -12.43 5.11 3.47
CA VAL A 107 -12.53 4.78 4.90
C VAL A 107 -13.99 4.71 5.39
N PRO A 108 -14.34 3.89 6.39
CA PRO A 108 -15.66 3.93 7.02
C PRO A 108 -15.95 5.28 7.71
N PRO A 109 -17.23 5.63 7.96
CA PRO A 109 -18.44 4.97 7.49
C PRO A 109 -18.67 5.20 5.99
N ASP A 110 -19.58 4.41 5.39
CA ASP A 110 -19.88 4.44 3.94
C ASP A 110 -18.63 4.47 3.05
N ILE A 111 -17.81 3.43 3.22
CA ILE A 111 -16.45 3.33 2.66
C ILE A 111 -16.39 3.55 1.14
N LYS A 112 -17.49 3.35 0.40
CA LYS A 112 -17.55 3.61 -1.05
C LYS A 112 -17.62 5.09 -1.41
N HIS A 113 -18.12 5.92 -0.51
CA HIS A 113 -18.32 7.35 -0.75
C HIS A 113 -17.46 8.24 0.14
N ASN A 114 -16.96 7.70 1.26
CA ASN A 114 -16.10 8.43 2.18
C ASN A 114 -14.63 8.29 1.80
N ARG A 115 -14.10 9.36 1.20
CA ARG A 115 -12.73 9.48 0.69
C ARG A 115 -11.96 10.53 1.48
N VAL A 116 -10.70 10.26 1.73
CA VAL A 116 -9.77 11.22 2.36
C VAL A 116 -8.48 11.31 1.54
N PRO A 117 -7.79 12.47 1.57
CA PRO A 117 -6.49 12.63 0.94
C PRO A 117 -5.47 11.57 1.37
N ALA A 118 -4.60 11.16 0.46
CA ALA A 118 -3.56 10.16 0.69
C ALA A 118 -2.16 10.72 0.38
N PRO A 119 -1.60 11.62 1.24
CA PRO A 119 -0.37 12.35 0.94
C PRO A 119 0.88 11.46 0.87
N ASP A 120 0.80 10.26 1.46
CA ASP A 120 1.88 9.29 1.45
C ASP A 120 1.92 8.39 0.22
N MET A 121 0.87 8.41 -0.60
CA MET A 121 0.83 7.66 -1.85
C MET A 121 1.53 8.44 -2.97
N SER A 122 2.12 7.70 -3.90
CA SER A 122 2.83 8.25 -5.03
C SER A 122 2.91 7.26 -6.18
N PHE A 123 3.26 7.78 -7.36
CA PHE A 123 3.69 6.99 -8.50
C PHE A 123 5.22 6.83 -8.61
N THR A 124 5.98 7.68 -7.91
CA THR A 124 7.44 7.80 -8.09
C THR A 124 8.25 7.39 -6.85
N ARG A 125 7.58 6.97 -5.77
CA ARG A 125 8.20 6.35 -4.59
C ARG A 125 7.41 5.10 -4.16
N PRO A 126 8.03 4.15 -3.43
CA PRO A 126 7.33 2.99 -2.89
C PRO A 126 6.23 3.39 -1.90
N ASN A 127 5.01 2.88 -2.11
CA ASN A 127 3.87 3.15 -1.22
C ASN A 127 3.79 2.16 -0.03
N LEU A 128 4.35 0.95 -0.17
CA LEU A 128 4.24 -0.12 0.83
C LEU A 128 4.76 0.28 2.24
N PRO A 129 5.88 1.02 2.39
CA PRO A 129 6.34 1.45 3.70
C PRO A 129 5.33 2.30 4.47
N ALA A 130 4.58 3.17 3.78
CA ALA A 130 3.56 4.01 4.42
C ALA A 130 2.36 3.17 4.90
N LEU A 131 1.91 2.23 4.07
CA LEU A 131 0.81 1.32 4.38
C LEU A 131 1.16 0.40 5.56
N ILE A 132 2.40 -0.11 5.61
CA ILE A 132 2.87 -0.95 6.70
C ILE A 132 2.87 -0.17 8.02
N ARG A 133 3.40 1.08 8.03
CA ARG A 133 3.38 1.94 9.22
C ARG A 133 1.97 2.26 9.68
N GLU A 134 1.04 2.51 8.76
CA GLU A 134 -0.36 2.74 9.10
C GLU A 134 -0.98 1.52 9.80
N ILE A 135 -0.69 0.31 9.31
CA ILE A 135 -1.14 -0.93 9.93
C ILE A 135 -0.50 -1.11 11.32
N ASP A 136 0.78 -0.79 11.47
CA ASP A 136 1.45 -0.82 12.77
C ASP A 136 0.77 0.10 13.79
N ASP A 137 0.43 1.32 13.39
CA ASP A 137 -0.29 2.27 14.23
C ASP A 137 -1.69 1.79 14.60
N LEU A 138 -2.38 1.14 13.66
CA LEU A 138 -3.68 0.52 13.89
C LEU A 138 -3.60 -0.62 14.93
N LEU A 139 -2.59 -1.50 14.81
CA LEU A 139 -2.37 -2.59 15.77
C LEU A 139 -2.00 -2.07 17.16
N ARG A 140 -1.24 -0.97 17.24
CA ARG A 140 -0.87 -0.31 18.50
C ARG A 140 -2.10 0.29 19.21
N LYS A 141 -2.90 1.09 18.49
CA LYS A 141 -4.11 1.72 19.06
C LYS A 141 -5.06 0.70 19.68
N GLN A 142 -5.28 -0.42 19.00
CA GLN A 142 -6.13 -1.48 19.53
C GLN A 142 -5.55 -2.16 20.78
N ALA A 143 -4.22 -2.35 20.84
CA ALA A 143 -3.57 -2.91 22.01
C ALA A 143 -3.74 -2.00 23.23
N ASP A 144 -3.70 -0.68 23.03
CA ASP A 144 -3.90 0.30 24.09
C ASP A 144 -5.36 0.37 24.56
N GLU A 145 -6.33 0.33 23.63
CA GLU A 145 -7.77 0.26 23.96
C GLU A 145 -8.10 -1.01 24.76
N SER A 146 -7.53 -2.15 24.38
CA SER A 146 -7.71 -3.42 25.07
C SER A 146 -7.11 -3.44 26.49
N ARG A 147 -6.14 -2.55 26.76
CA ARG A 147 -5.50 -2.38 28.08
C ARG A 147 -6.22 -1.34 28.94
N SER A 148 -6.78 -0.29 28.35
CA SER A 148 -7.52 0.75 29.08
C SER A 148 -8.94 0.34 29.46
N GLY A 149 -9.49 -0.71 28.84
CA GLY A 149 -10.81 -1.28 29.16
C GLY A 149 -10.80 -2.44 30.16
N ARG A 150 -9.67 -2.70 30.84
CA ARG A 150 -9.55 -3.65 31.97
C ARG A 150 -9.30 -2.89 33.26
#